data_AF-A0A268K843-F1
#
_entry.id   AF-A0A268K843-F1
#
_cell.length_a   1.000
_cell.length_b   1.000
_cell.length_c   1.000
_cell.angle_alpha   90.00
_cell.angle_beta   90.00
_cell.angle_gamma   90.00
#
_symmetry.space_group_name_H-M   'P 1'
#
loop_
_entity.id
_entity.type
_entity.pdbx_description
1 polymer ?
#
loop_
_entity_poly.entity_id
_entity_poly.type
_entity_poly.pdbx_seq_one_letter_code
_entity_poly.pdbx_strand_id
1 'polypeptide(L)'
;MPKKRQSKEIWIQTRKRIWLRDRKCCVRCKIPSGLDKCHIDHIKSGRLGTNEDGNLRTLCRPCHVLRADLRHRGMIAKALADGIIPPNWRHLVWEDFELENET
;
A
#
# COMPACT_ATOMS: atom_id res chain seq x y z
N MET A 1 -10.03 -3.45 -2.62
CA MET A 1 -10.93 -3.31 -1.45
C MET A 1 -11.74 -4.58 -1.23
N PRO A 2 -11.82 -5.09 0.02
CA PRO A 2 -12.54 -6.30 0.39
C PRO A 2 -14.06 -6.12 0.33
N LYS A 3 -14.80 -7.24 0.28
CA LYS A 3 -16.27 -7.24 0.21
C LYS A 3 -16.94 -6.57 1.42
N LYS A 4 -16.40 -6.81 2.63
CA LYS A 4 -16.86 -6.17 3.87
C LYS A 4 -15.81 -5.16 4.34
N ARG A 5 -16.20 -3.89 4.37
CA ARG A 5 -15.37 -2.82 4.94
C ARG A 5 -15.50 -2.82 6.46
N GLN A 6 -14.41 -2.52 7.16
CA GLN A 6 -14.47 -2.24 8.59
C GLN A 6 -15.18 -0.89 8.82
N SER A 7 -15.77 -0.70 10.00
CA SER A 7 -16.22 0.63 10.42
C SER A 7 -15.04 1.59 10.50
N LYS A 8 -15.31 2.90 10.49
CA LYS A 8 -14.28 3.93 10.53
C LYS A 8 -13.40 3.81 11.78
N GLU A 9 -14.02 3.56 12.93
CA GLU A 9 -13.38 3.47 14.24
C GLU A 9 -12.43 2.27 14.28
N ILE A 10 -12.91 1.11 13.81
CA ILE A 10 -12.09 -0.10 13.70
C ILE A 10 -10.95 0.12 12.71
N TRP A 11 -11.22 0.78 11.58
CA TRP A 11 -10.20 1.05 10.58
C TRP A 11 -9.08 1.95 11.09
N ILE A 12 -9.39 2.97 11.90
CA ILE A 12 -8.36 3.82 12.54
C ILE A 12 -7.43 2.98 13.42
N GLN A 13 -7.99 2.08 14.22
CA GLN A 13 -7.19 1.17 15.07
C GLN A 13 -6.37 0.18 14.23
N THR A 14 -6.98 -0.43 13.20
CA THR A 14 -6.29 -1.29 12.25
C THR A 14 -5.11 -0.55 11.62
N ARG A 15 -5.30 0.68 11.11
CA ARG A 15 -4.23 1.46 10.49
C ARG A 15 -3.06 1.68 11.42
N LYS A 16 -3.33 2.12 12.66
CA LYS A 16 -2.29 2.37 13.65
C LYS A 16 -1.51 1.09 13.98
N ARG A 17 -2.22 -0.03 14.15
CA ARG A 17 -1.62 -1.33 14.47
C ARG A 17 -0.71 -1.86 13.36
N ILE A 18 -1.16 -1.84 12.10
CA ILE A 18 -0.36 -2.27 10.95
C ILE A 18 0.86 -1.35 10.76
N TRP A 19 0.67 -0.04 10.88
CA TRP A 19 1.76 0.93 10.80
C TRP A 19 2.85 0.71 11.87
N LEU A 20 2.44 0.43 13.11
CA LEU A 20 3.38 0.11 14.20
C LEU A 20 4.11 -1.21 13.94
N ARG A 21 3.40 -2.25 13.48
CA ARG A 21 3.98 -3.55 13.11
C ARG A 21 5.05 -3.39 12.03
N ASP A 22 4.77 -2.57 11.02
CA ASP A 22 5.68 -2.29 9.90
C ASP A 22 6.77 -1.26 10.25
N ARG A 23 7.04 -1.08 11.54
CA ARG A 23 8.08 -0.20 12.09
C ARG A 23 7.97 1.25 11.61
N LYS A 24 6.75 1.71 11.32
CA LYS A 24 6.44 3.07 10.83
C LYS A 24 7.07 3.37 9.46
N CYS A 25 7.39 2.33 8.69
CA CYS A 25 8.03 2.43 7.40
C CYS A 25 7.17 1.82 6.29
N CYS A 26 7.42 2.26 5.06
CA CYS A 26 6.93 1.54 3.88
C CYS A 26 7.58 0.15 3.83
N VAL A 27 6.80 -0.92 3.71
CA VAL A 27 7.38 -2.28 3.66
C VAL A 27 8.23 -2.54 2.41
N ARG A 28 8.01 -1.77 1.33
CA ARG A 28 8.76 -1.88 0.07
C ARG A 28 10.07 -1.10 0.12
N CYS A 29 10.00 0.24 0.17
CA CYS A 29 11.22 1.07 0.11
C CYS A 29 11.89 1.29 1.47
N LYS A 30 11.32 0.78 2.57
CA LYS A 30 11.79 0.94 3.96
C LYS A 30 11.91 2.38 4.48
N ILE A 31 11.51 3.37 3.67
CA ILE A 31 11.51 4.79 4.08
C ILE A 31 10.42 5.04 5.13
N PRO A 32 10.73 5.79 6.22
CA PRO A 32 9.74 6.19 7.20
C PRO A 32 8.55 6.93 6.58
N SER A 33 7.34 6.63 7.05
CA SER A 33 6.12 7.28 6.57
C SER A 33 5.20 7.57 7.75
N GLY A 34 4.71 8.81 7.84
CA GLY A 34 3.73 9.18 8.87
C GLY A 34 2.42 8.41 8.71
N LEU A 35 1.71 8.14 9.80
CA LEU A 35 0.43 7.41 9.79
C LEU A 35 -0.66 8.12 8.95
N ASP A 36 -0.55 9.44 8.82
CA ASP A 36 -1.37 10.33 8.00
C ASP A 36 -1.00 10.29 6.51
N LYS A 37 0.28 10.02 6.19
CA LYS A 37 0.81 9.98 4.81
C LYS A 37 0.87 8.59 4.22
N CYS A 38 0.92 7.55 5.06
CA CYS A 38 1.00 6.17 4.62
C CYS A 38 -0.37 5.63 4.19
N HIS A 39 -0.34 4.64 3.33
CA HIS A 39 -1.51 3.90 2.89
C HIS A 39 -1.42 2.48 3.47
N ILE A 40 -2.54 2.00 4.00
CA ILE A 40 -2.66 0.59 4.37
C ILE A 40 -3.28 -0.14 3.19
N ASP A 41 -2.46 -0.96 2.56
CA ASP A 41 -2.73 -1.68 1.32
C ASP A 41 -3.03 -3.16 1.60
N HIS A 42 -3.88 -3.75 0.78
CA HIS A 42 -4.23 -5.17 0.85
C HIS A 42 -3.33 -5.99 -0.06
N ILE A 43 -2.49 -6.89 0.47
CA ILE A 43 -1.60 -7.77 -0.33
C ILE A 43 -2.44 -8.56 -1.33
N LYS A 44 -3.45 -9.31 -0.88
CA LYS A 44 -4.50 -9.84 -1.77
C LYS A 44 -5.62 -8.82 -1.83
N SER A 45 -5.80 -8.23 -3.00
CA SER A 45 -6.77 -7.16 -3.25
C SER A 45 -8.09 -7.65 -3.87
N GLY A 46 -9.09 -6.77 -3.84
CA GLY A 46 -10.43 -7.04 -4.40
C GLY A 46 -11.31 -7.91 -3.50
N ARG A 47 -12.24 -8.66 -4.11
CA ARG A 47 -13.27 -9.44 -3.39
C ARG A 47 -12.70 -10.53 -2.48
N LEU A 48 -11.51 -11.03 -2.80
CA LEU A 48 -10.80 -12.08 -2.04
C LEU A 48 -9.87 -11.51 -0.96
N GLY A 49 -9.77 -10.18 -0.82
CA GLY A 49 -8.98 -9.57 0.24
C GLY A 49 -9.65 -9.69 1.59
N THR A 50 -8.85 -9.86 2.64
CA THR A 50 -9.27 -9.85 4.05
C THR A 50 -8.72 -8.60 4.76
N ASN A 51 -9.30 -8.22 5.90
CA ASN A 51 -8.75 -7.18 6.78
C ASN A 51 -7.87 -7.79 7.89
N GLU A 52 -7.43 -9.02 7.72
CA GLU A 52 -6.49 -9.68 8.61
C GLU A 52 -5.12 -9.06 8.45
N ASP A 53 -4.35 -9.03 9.53
CA ASP A 53 -3.03 -8.39 9.54
C ASP A 53 -2.11 -8.95 8.48
N GLY A 54 -2.09 -10.27 8.30
CA GLY A 54 -1.27 -10.93 7.29
C GLY A 54 -1.58 -10.48 5.86
N ASN A 55 -2.76 -9.91 5.61
CA ASN A 55 -3.14 -9.38 4.31
C ASN A 55 -3.00 -7.85 4.20
N LEU A 56 -2.63 -7.16 5.28
CA LEU A 56 -2.48 -5.71 5.31
C LEU A 56 -1.01 -5.34 5.40
N ARG A 57 -0.62 -4.23 4.77
CA ARG A 57 0.73 -3.67 4.86
C ARG A 57 0.76 -2.16 4.72
N THR A 58 1.81 -1.55 5.24
CA THR A 58 2.08 -0.13 5.15
C THR A 58 2.89 0.16 3.90
N LEU A 59 2.36 1.02 3.02
CA LEU A 59 3.08 1.53 1.85
C LEU A 59 3.08 3.06 1.85
N CYS A 60 4.18 3.67 1.41
CA CYS A 60 4.17 5.08 1.03
C CYS A 60 3.38 5.27 -0.27
N ARG A 61 2.90 6.50 -0.52
CA ARG A 61 2.09 6.79 -1.70
C ARG A 61 2.76 6.41 -3.03
N PRO A 62 4.05 6.69 -3.30
CA PRO A 62 4.71 6.24 -4.53
C PRO A 62 4.68 4.71 -4.69
N CYS A 63 5.11 3.96 -3.67
CA CYS A 63 5.13 2.50 -3.75
C CYS A 63 3.73 1.91 -3.93
N HIS A 64 2.73 2.44 -3.23
CA HIS A 64 1.35 1.96 -3.37
C HIS A 64 0.79 2.17 -4.77
N VAL A 65 1.10 3.31 -5.40
CA VAL A 65 0.68 3.63 -6.77
C VAL A 65 1.39 2.75 -7.80
N LEU A 66 2.68 2.50 -7.61
CA LEU A 66 3.53 1.72 -8.52
C LEU A 66 3.40 0.21 -8.35
N ARG A 67 2.44 -0.26 -7.56
CA ARG A 67 2.19 -1.67 -7.40
C ARG A 67 1.59 -2.26 -8.69
N ALA A 68 2.05 -3.43 -9.13
CA ALA A 68 1.65 -4.04 -10.39
C ALA A 68 0.15 -4.42 -10.50
N ASP A 69 -0.59 -4.48 -9.39
CA ASP A 69 -2.02 -4.81 -9.39
C ASP A 69 -2.84 -3.80 -10.22
N LEU A 70 -3.63 -4.34 -11.16
CA LEU A 70 -4.52 -3.58 -12.05
C LEU A 70 -5.44 -2.62 -11.29
N ARG A 71 -5.80 -2.96 -10.06
CA ARG A 71 -6.71 -2.17 -9.21
C ARG A 71 -6.11 -0.84 -8.74
N HIS A 72 -4.79 -0.69 -8.78
CA HIS A 72 -4.08 0.52 -8.37
C HIS A 72 -3.77 1.45 -9.55
N ARG A 73 -3.93 0.99 -10.79
CA ARG A 73 -3.68 1.78 -12.00
C ARG A 73 -4.48 3.09 -12.06
N GLY A 74 -5.68 3.11 -11.46
CA GLY A 74 -6.50 4.32 -11.36
C GLY A 74 -5.84 5.47 -10.58
N MET A 75 -4.78 5.20 -9.80
CA MET A 75 -4.07 6.21 -9.03
C MET A 75 -2.93 6.88 -9.81
N ILE A 76 -2.52 6.31 -10.95
CA ILE A 76 -1.33 6.74 -11.71
C ILE A 76 -1.46 8.18 -12.22
N ALA A 77 -2.58 8.51 -12.88
CA ALA A 77 -2.77 9.83 -13.49
C ALA A 77 -2.68 10.96 -12.45
N LYS A 78 -3.32 10.79 -11.28
CA LYS A 78 -3.24 11.76 -10.19
C LYS A 78 -1.85 11.82 -9.57
N ALA A 79 -1.15 10.69 -9.43
CA ALA A 79 0.20 10.67 -8.89
C ALA A 79 1.22 11.34 -9.82
N LEU A 80 1.04 11.23 -11.15
CA LEU A 80 1.81 11.98 -12.15
C LEU A 80 1.55 13.48 -12.05
N ALA A 81 0.28 13.89 -12.01
CA ALA A 81 -0.09 15.30 -11.86
C ALA A 81 0.45 15.93 -10.57
N ASP A 82 0.55 15.13 -9.49
CA ASP A 82 1.10 15.56 -8.21
C ASP A 82 2.64 15.50 -8.14
N GLY A 83 3.31 15.04 -9.20
CA GLY A 83 4.78 14.88 -9.21
C GLY A 83 5.32 13.80 -8.27
N ILE A 84 4.47 12.87 -7.82
CA ILE A 84 4.82 11.82 -6.85
C ILE A 84 5.54 10.64 -7.51
N ILE A 85 5.25 10.42 -8.78
CA ILE A 85 5.94 9.45 -9.62
C ILE A 85 6.37 10.16 -10.92
N PRO A 86 7.49 9.73 -11.53
CA PRO A 86 7.98 10.35 -12.76
C PRO A 86 7.25 9.82 -14.01
N PRO A 87 7.34 10.49 -15.17
CA PRO A 87 6.71 10.04 -16.42
C PRO A 87 7.13 8.63 -16.88
N ASN A 88 8.35 8.20 -16.55
CA ASN A 88 8.87 6.85 -16.82
C ASN A 88 8.47 5.80 -15.78
N TRP A 89 7.40 6.04 -15.01
CA TRP A 89 6.93 5.20 -13.89
C TRP A 89 6.78 3.71 -14.21
N ARG A 90 6.54 3.33 -15.48
CA ARG A 90 6.36 1.92 -15.87
C ARG A 90 7.56 1.04 -15.51
N HIS A 91 8.76 1.61 -15.54
CA HIS A 91 10.01 0.92 -15.16
C HIS A 91 10.18 0.79 -13.64
N LEU A 92 9.34 1.49 -12.86
CA LEU A 92 9.39 1.51 -11.40
C LEU A 92 8.27 0.67 -10.77
N VAL A 93 7.43 0.04 -11.61
CA VAL A 93 6.39 -0.88 -11.18
C VAL A 93 7.03 -2.09 -10.53
N TRP A 94 6.43 -2.59 -9.46
CA TRP A 94 6.96 -3.70 -8.67
C TRP A 94 5.87 -4.73 -8.34
N GLU A 95 6.30 -5.98 -8.20
CA GLU A 95 5.44 -7.13 -7.89
C GLU A 95 5.58 -7.60 -6.44
N ASP A 96 4.53 -8.24 -5.93
CA ASP A 96 4.48 -8.63 -4.51
C ASP A 96 5.55 -9.68 -4.14
N PHE A 97 5.96 -10.56 -5.08
CA PHE A 97 7.00 -11.56 -4.85
C PHE A 97 8.40 -10.96 -4.65
N GLU A 98 8.64 -9.72 -5.09
CA GLU A 98 9.93 -9.04 -4.89
C GLU A 98 10.20 -8.75 -3.41
N LEU A 99 9.14 -8.70 -2.58
CA LEU A 99 9.26 -8.47 -1.14
C LEU A 99 9.59 -9.75 -0.34
N GLU A 100 9.38 -10.93 -0.93
CA GLU A 100 9.58 -12.23 -0.26
C GLU A 100 11.05 -12.69 -0.36
N ASN A 101 11.82 -12.15 -1.31
CA ASN A 101 13.20 -12.56 -1.59
C ASN A 101 14.27 -11.72 -0.86
N GLU A 102 13.88 -10.82 0.05
CA GLU A 102 14.80 -9.97 0.82
C GLU A 102 15.14 -10.54 2.23
N THR A 103 14.81 -11.80 2.51
CA THR A 103 15.12 -12.49 3.78
C THR A 103 16.38 -13.33 3.71
#